data_AF-A0A529N8R0-F1
#
_entry.id   AF-A0A529N8R0-F1
#
_cell.length_a   1.000
_cell.length_b   1.000
_cell.length_c   1.000
_cell.angle_alpha   90.00
_cell.angle_beta   90.00
_cell.angle_gamma   90.00
#
_symmetry.space_group_name_H-M   'P 1'
#
loop_
_entity.id
_entity.type
_entity.pdbx_description
1 polymer ?
#
loop_
_entity_poly.entity_id
_entity_poly.type
_entity_poly.pdbx_seq_one_letter_code
_entity_poly.pdbx_strand_id
1 'polypeptide(L)'
;LGATTGQLVGNLRASGYRPEQVDELYLTHLHTDHVGGLMAGNDRVFPNAIVRVDKRDTDFWLSEASLRAAPAEARRFFEAAVASITPYM
;
A
#
# COMPACT_ATOMS: atom_id res chain seq x y z
N LEU A 1 5.70 11.32 1.93
CA LEU A 1 4.44 12.09 1.94
C LEU A 1 4.56 13.25 2.93
N GLY A 2 3.67 14.25 2.87
CA GLY A 2 3.77 15.46 3.70
C GLY A 2 3.26 15.26 5.14
N ALA A 3 3.53 16.24 6.01
CA ALA A 3 3.18 16.21 7.44
C ALA A 3 1.67 16.10 7.72
N THR A 4 0.82 16.40 6.74
CA THR A 4 -0.65 16.36 6.84
C THR A 4 -1.27 15.03 6.39
N THR A 5 -0.46 14.03 6.04
CA THR A 5 -0.93 12.71 5.56
C THR A 5 -1.01 11.67 6.69
N GLY A 6 -1.37 10.42 6.39
CA GLY A 6 -1.33 9.30 7.35
C GLY A 6 -2.48 9.23 8.36
N GLN A 7 -3.59 9.95 8.12
CA GLN A 7 -4.71 10.02 9.06
C GLN A 7 -5.73 8.88 8.95
N LEU A 8 -5.54 7.94 8.00
CA LEU A 8 -6.53 6.89 7.68
C LEU A 8 -6.92 6.05 8.91
N VAL A 9 -5.94 5.50 9.64
CA VAL A 9 -6.21 4.64 10.80
C VAL A 9 -6.86 5.42 11.94
N GLY A 10 -6.44 6.67 12.16
CA GLY A 10 -7.05 7.55 13.17
C GLY A 10 -8.53 7.82 12.84
N ASN A 11 -8.82 8.16 11.60
CA ASN A 11 -10.18 8.42 11.14
C ASN A 11 -11.06 7.15 11.14
N LEU A 12 -10.51 5.99 10.78
CA LEU A 12 -11.21 4.70 10.89
C LEU A 12 -11.62 4.43 12.35
N ARG A 13 -10.70 4.61 13.31
CA ARG A 13 -11.00 4.45 14.74
C ARG A 13 -12.04 5.45 15.22
N ALA A 14 -11.96 6.71 14.78
CA ALA A 14 -12.97 7.72 15.09
C ALA A 14 -14.37 7.36 14.54
N SER A 15 -14.45 6.57 13.46
CA SER A 15 -15.71 6.06 12.92
C SER A 15 -16.27 4.83 13.65
N GLY A 16 -15.59 4.34 14.69
CA GLY A 16 -16.06 3.22 15.53
C GLY A 16 -15.56 1.84 15.11
N TYR A 17 -14.69 1.76 14.11
CA TYR A 17 -14.11 0.51 13.61
C TYR A 17 -12.62 0.40 13.95
N ARG A 18 -12.12 -0.82 14.03
CA ARG A 18 -10.69 -1.11 14.20
C ARG A 18 -10.12 -1.78 12.96
N PRO A 19 -8.82 -1.63 12.67
CA PRO A 19 -8.19 -2.27 11.50
C PRO A 19 -8.37 -3.78 11.45
N GLU A 20 -8.46 -4.46 12.59
CA GLU A 20 -8.65 -5.91 12.66
C GLU A 20 -10.05 -6.36 12.21
N GLN A 21 -10.99 -5.42 12.03
CA GLN A 21 -12.35 -5.70 11.54
C GLN A 21 -12.46 -5.58 10.02
N VAL A 22 -11.39 -5.20 9.32
CA VAL A 22 -11.40 -5.09 7.85
C VAL A 22 -11.11 -6.45 7.25
N ASP A 23 -12.06 -6.97 6.47
CA ASP A 23 -11.94 -8.27 5.81
C ASP A 23 -11.26 -8.17 4.44
N GLU A 24 -11.51 -7.08 3.70
CA GLU A 24 -10.97 -6.90 2.35
C GLU A 24 -10.59 -5.44 2.10
N LEU A 25 -9.51 -5.26 1.34
CA LEU A 25 -9.01 -3.96 0.88
C LEU A 25 -8.96 -3.96 -0.64
N TYR A 26 -9.69 -3.04 -1.26
CA TYR A 26 -9.73 -2.88 -2.71
C TYR A 26 -8.90 -1.66 -3.10
N LEU A 27 -7.78 -1.89 -3.75
CA LEU A 27 -6.87 -0.83 -4.19
C LEU A 27 -7.23 -0.39 -5.60
N THR A 28 -7.35 0.92 -5.80
CA THR A 28 -7.58 1.48 -7.15
C THR A 28 -6.33 1.40 -8.00
N HIS A 29 -5.14 1.60 -7.41
CA HIS A 29 -3.81 1.47 -8.01
C HIS A 29 -2.73 1.50 -6.91
N LEU A 30 -1.45 1.32 -7.26
CA LEU A 30 -0.35 1.16 -6.30
C LEU A 30 0.53 2.40 -6.05
N HIS A 31 -0.02 3.61 -6.16
CA HIS A 31 0.70 4.81 -5.71
C HIS A 31 0.81 4.89 -4.19
N THR A 32 1.89 5.51 -3.70
CA THR A 32 2.26 5.54 -2.27
C THR A 32 1.20 6.21 -1.38
N ASP A 33 0.43 7.16 -1.89
CA ASP A 33 -0.67 7.80 -1.16
C ASP A 33 -1.92 6.90 -1.02
N HIS A 34 -2.03 5.85 -1.83
CA HIS A 34 -3.07 4.83 -1.75
C HIS A 34 -2.64 3.62 -0.92
N VAL A 35 -1.39 3.18 -1.04
CA VAL A 35 -0.89 1.95 -0.39
C VAL A 35 -0.08 2.19 0.86
N GLY A 36 0.41 3.41 1.11
CA GLY A 36 1.32 3.69 2.23
C GLY A 36 0.68 3.49 3.61
N GLY A 37 -0.65 3.46 3.70
CA GLY A 37 -1.38 3.16 4.95
C GLY A 37 -1.53 1.68 5.27
N LEU A 38 -1.04 0.78 4.42
CA LEU A 38 -1.20 -0.67 4.58
C LEU A 38 -0.19 -1.28 5.56
N MET A 39 0.94 -0.62 5.79
CA MET A 39 2.05 -1.16 6.59
C MET A 39 2.48 -0.19 7.70
N ALA A 40 2.97 -0.76 8.80
CA ALA A 40 3.67 -0.05 9.85
C ALA A 40 5.02 -0.76 10.07
N GLY A 41 6.08 -0.29 9.40
CA GLY A 41 7.29 -1.10 9.28
C GLY A 41 6.97 -2.38 8.49
N ASN A 42 7.33 -3.56 9.02
CA ASN A 42 7.06 -4.82 8.34
C ASN A 42 5.68 -5.43 8.68
N ASP A 43 4.90 -4.78 9.55
CA ASP A 43 3.63 -5.31 10.04
C ASP A 43 2.45 -4.83 9.19
N ARG A 44 1.44 -5.70 9.04
CA ARG A 44 0.15 -5.37 8.43
C ARG A 44 -0.62 -4.43 9.35
N VAL A 45 -1.06 -3.28 8.84
CA VAL A 45 -2.01 -2.40 9.54
C VAL A 45 -3.38 -3.05 9.65
N PHE A 46 -3.81 -3.80 8.64
CA PHE A 46 -5.10 -4.50 8.57
C PHE A 46 -4.84 -6.02 8.59
N PRO A 47 -4.60 -6.63 9.76
CA PRO A 47 -4.00 -7.98 9.84
C PRO A 47 -4.87 -9.09 9.25
N ASN A 48 -6.19 -8.91 9.24
CA ASN A 48 -7.16 -9.91 8.75
C ASN A 48 -7.55 -9.68 7.28
N ALA A 49 -7.12 -8.57 6.67
CA ALA A 49 -7.62 -8.17 5.37
C ALA A 49 -6.95 -8.93 4.22
N ILE A 50 -7.75 -9.31 3.21
CA ILE A 50 -7.26 -9.70 1.89
C ILE A 50 -7.08 -8.44 1.04
N VAL A 51 -5.89 -8.23 0.49
CA VAL A 51 -5.62 -7.12 -0.44
C VAL A 51 -5.95 -7.56 -1.86
N ARG A 52 -6.77 -6.76 -2.54
CA ARG A 52 -7.22 -6.98 -3.92
C ARG A 52 -6.85 -5.78 -4.77
N VAL A 53 -6.19 -6.03 -5.88
CA VAL A 53 -5.76 -5.01 -6.84
C VAL A 53 -5.79 -5.60 -8.24
N ASP A 54 -5.93 -4.75 -9.26
CA ASP A 54 -5.86 -5.18 -10.64
C ASP A 54 -4.49 -5.77 -10.96
N LYS A 55 -4.48 -6.88 -11.71
CA LYS A 55 -3.25 -7.57 -12.11
C LYS A 55 -2.29 -6.65 -12.90
N ARG A 56 -2.80 -5.71 -13.69
CA ARG A 56 -1.99 -4.78 -14.48
C ARG A 56 -1.15 -3.87 -13.58
N ASP A 57 -1.71 -3.47 -12.43
CA ASP A 57 -0.97 -2.69 -11.44
C ASP A 57 0.17 -3.50 -10.83
N THR A 58 -0.07 -4.76 -10.45
CA THR A 58 1.01 -5.61 -9.90
C THR A 58 2.07 -5.93 -10.95
N ASP A 59 1.66 -6.21 -12.19
CA ASP A 59 2.59 -6.53 -13.29
C ASP A 59 3.48 -5.32 -13.66
N PHE A 60 3.01 -4.09 -13.39
CA PHE A 60 3.80 -2.88 -13.58
C PHE A 60 4.63 -2.53 -12.34
N TRP A 61 3.99 -2.27 -11.20
CA TRP A 61 4.63 -1.69 -10.02
C TRP A 61 5.50 -2.66 -9.22
N LEU A 62 5.19 -3.95 -9.24
CA LEU A 62 5.93 -4.98 -8.49
C LEU A 62 6.95 -5.72 -9.37
N SER A 63 7.05 -5.36 -10.64
CA SER A 63 7.99 -5.97 -11.58
C SER A 63 9.38 -5.39 -11.45
N GLU A 64 10.38 -6.26 -11.23
CA GLU A 64 11.78 -5.86 -11.25
C GLU A 64 12.20 -5.29 -12.61
N ALA A 65 11.61 -5.77 -13.72
CA ALA A 65 11.93 -5.28 -15.06
C ALA A 65 11.46 -3.83 -15.21
N SER A 66 10.26 -3.52 -14.75
CA SER A 66 9.72 -2.15 -14.74
C SER A 66 10.57 -1.24 -13.86
N LEU A 67 10.95 -1.70 -12.66
CA LEU A 67 11.84 -0.97 -11.76
C LEU A 67 13.20 -0.66 -12.41
N ARG A 68 13.82 -1.63 -13.08
CA ARG A 68 15.12 -1.43 -13.77
C ARG A 68 15.02 -0.45 -14.93
N ALA A 69 13.91 -0.49 -15.66
CA ALA A 69 13.63 0.41 -16.79
C ALA A 69 13.23 1.83 -16.37
N ALA A 70 12.79 2.03 -15.12
CA ALA A 70 12.36 3.33 -14.63
C ALA A 70 13.50 4.36 -14.54
N PRO A 71 13.22 5.65 -14.81
CA PRO A 71 14.12 6.75 -14.48
C PRO A 71 14.56 6.69 -13.02
N ALA A 72 15.80 7.11 -12.73
CA ALA A 72 16.40 6.95 -11.40
C ALA A 72 15.55 7.62 -10.30
N GLU A 73 14.97 8.78 -10.59
CA GLU A 73 14.09 9.55 -9.71
C GLU A 73 12.73 8.88 -9.46
N ALA A 74 12.32 7.96 -10.34
CA ALA A 74 11.04 7.25 -10.26
C ALA A 74 11.16 5.90 -9.54
N ARG A 75 12.36 5.31 -9.44
CA ARG A 75 12.59 3.99 -8.81
C ARG A 75 12.04 3.89 -7.39
N ARG A 76 12.17 4.96 -6.61
CA ARG A 76 11.64 5.05 -5.24
C ARG A 76 10.13 4.78 -5.16
N PHE A 77 9.37 5.04 -6.22
CA PHE A 77 7.93 4.81 -6.23
C PHE A 77 7.60 3.32 -6.38
N PHE A 78 8.36 2.60 -7.21
CA PHE A 78 8.27 1.14 -7.33
C PHE A 78 8.71 0.46 -6.03
N GLU A 79 9.82 0.89 -5.44
CA GLU A 79 10.30 0.39 -4.15
C GLU A 79 9.25 0.60 -3.04
N ALA A 80 8.62 1.78 -3.00
CA ALA A 80 7.56 2.06 -2.04
C ALA A 80 6.31 1.19 -2.27
N ALA A 81 5.94 0.94 -3.53
CA ALA A 81 4.83 0.04 -3.87
C ALA A 81 5.12 -1.40 -3.41
N VAL A 82 6.32 -1.92 -3.70
CA VAL A 82 6.77 -3.25 -3.23
C VAL A 82 6.74 -3.32 -1.72
N ALA A 83 7.34 -2.37 -1.02
CA ALA A 83 7.37 -2.33 0.44
C ALA A 83 5.95 -2.35 1.05
N SER A 84 5.04 -1.54 0.49
CA SER A 84 3.66 -1.41 1.00
C SER A 84 2.82 -2.68 0.86
N ILE A 85 3.07 -3.48 -0.17
CA ILE A 85 2.29 -4.68 -0.48
C ILE A 85 2.92 -5.95 0.12
N THR A 86 4.24 -5.98 0.29
CA THR A 86 5.00 -7.16 0.77
C THR A 86 4.41 -7.81 2.02
N PRO A 87 3.94 -7.07 3.06
CA PRO A 87 3.37 -7.73 4.24
C PRO A 87 2.17 -8.61 3.94
N TYR A 88 1.45 -8.39 2.83
CA TYR A 88 0.20 -9.08 2.46
C TYR A 88 0.38 -10.19 1.42
N MET A 89 1.61 -10.46 1.00
CA MET A 89 1.98 -11.59 0.12
C MET A 89 2.49 -12.77 0.95
#